data_AF-A0A1S1THP5-F1
#
_entry.id   AF-A0A1S1THP5-F1
#
_cell.length_a   1.000
_cell.length_b   1.000
_cell.length_c   1.000
_cell.angle_alpha   90.00
_cell.angle_beta   90.00
_cell.angle_gamma   90.00
#
_symmetry.space_group_name_H-M   'P 1'
#
loop_
_entity.id
_entity.type
_entity.pdbx_description
1 polymer ?
#
loop_
_entity_poly.entity_id
_entity_poly.type
_entity_poly.pdbx_seq_one_letter_code
_entity_poly.pdbx_strand_id
1 'polypeptide(L)'
;MLLANLFDPAVAVSEAVLPHRIGMLYPEERAAIAGAVYRRRLEFSTGRACARQAMDALGLPAAAIPVSADRTPIWPEGITGSISHSVTRCAAAVARHSDGITAIGLDIEETSPLEEVFAEEICTIREREWLAHRPAGERGLLLKVIFCAKESAYKCQYPITKSIFDFDVLRIELDLPEKRFSAYFEADVLPFRHGDRLDGRIRFFEDHIAAGAMLR
;
A
#
# COMPACT_ATOMS: atom_id res chain seq x y z
N MET A 1 13.64 1.23 10.39
CA MET A 1 13.03 1.38 9.05
C MET A 1 11.66 0.73 9.08
N LEU A 2 10.65 1.48 8.63
CA LEU A 2 9.24 1.08 8.61
C LEU A 2 8.99 -0.08 7.63
N LEU A 3 9.74 -0.15 6.52
CA LEU A 3 9.50 -1.18 5.48
C LEU A 3 10.36 -2.44 5.61
N ALA A 4 11.18 -2.57 6.65
CA ALA A 4 12.14 -3.69 6.76
C ALA A 4 11.44 -5.06 6.87
N ASN A 5 11.85 -6.00 6.01
CA ASN A 5 11.31 -7.36 5.88
C ASN A 5 9.81 -7.43 5.50
N LEU A 6 9.22 -6.34 5.01
CA LEU A 6 7.82 -6.30 4.59
C LEU A 6 7.58 -7.09 3.29
N PHE A 7 8.59 -7.13 2.42
CA PHE A 7 8.58 -7.86 1.16
C PHE A 7 9.76 -8.83 1.07
N ASP A 8 9.79 -9.61 0.00
CA ASP A 8 10.94 -10.45 -0.30
C ASP A 8 12.17 -9.63 -0.74
N PRO A 9 13.39 -10.19 -0.62
CA PRO A 9 14.63 -9.46 -0.91
C PRO A 9 14.75 -8.89 -2.33
N ALA A 10 13.97 -9.40 -3.29
CA ALA A 10 13.92 -8.89 -4.66
C ALA A 10 13.13 -7.58 -4.79
N VAL A 11 12.34 -7.20 -3.78
CA VAL A 11 11.62 -5.92 -3.75
C VAL A 11 12.47 -4.87 -3.05
N ALA A 12 12.86 -3.84 -3.78
CA ALA A 12 13.48 -2.68 -3.19
C ALA A 12 12.43 -1.74 -2.58
N VAL A 13 12.78 -1.14 -1.45
CA VAL A 13 11.89 -0.25 -0.71
C VAL A 13 12.61 1.04 -0.34
N SER A 14 11.87 2.13 -0.27
CA SER A 14 12.37 3.43 0.20
C SER A 14 11.29 4.17 0.97
N GLU A 15 11.68 4.90 2.01
CA GLU A 15 10.79 5.71 2.83
C GLU A 15 11.42 7.08 3.13
N ALA A 16 10.59 8.10 3.30
CA ALA A 16 11.02 9.44 3.67
C ALA A 16 9.99 10.10 4.61
N VAL A 17 10.50 10.84 5.60
CA VAL A 17 9.68 11.70 6.48
C VAL A 17 9.44 13.03 5.80
N LEU A 18 8.20 13.54 5.88
CA LEU A 18 7.78 14.84 5.37
C LEU A 18 8.05 15.95 6.40
N PRO A 19 8.47 17.16 5.96
CA PRO A 19 8.80 17.51 4.58
C PRO A 19 10.17 16.96 4.18
N HIS A 20 10.22 16.25 3.05
CA HIS A 20 11.48 15.78 2.47
C HIS A 20 11.99 16.82 1.45
N ARG A 21 13.31 16.91 1.25
CA ARG A 21 13.84 17.74 0.15
C ARG A 21 13.28 17.20 -1.16
N ILE A 22 12.43 18.00 -1.80
CA ILE A 22 11.74 17.64 -3.02
C ILE A 22 12.79 17.39 -4.11
N GLY A 23 12.90 16.15 -4.60
CA GLY A 23 13.56 15.90 -5.87
C GLY A 23 12.76 16.56 -6.99
N MET A 24 13.42 17.12 -8.00
CA MET A 24 12.71 17.74 -9.12
C MET A 24 11.80 16.70 -9.81
N LEU A 25 10.52 17.00 -9.91
CA LEU A 25 9.58 16.21 -10.71
C LEU A 25 9.96 16.28 -12.18
N TYR A 26 9.78 15.17 -12.89
CA TYR A 26 9.92 15.13 -14.33
C TYR A 26 8.80 15.94 -15.01
N PRO A 27 9.00 16.49 -16.22
CA PRO A 27 7.96 17.19 -16.98
C PRO A 27 6.61 16.46 -17.02
N GLU A 28 6.64 15.16 -17.25
CA GLU A 28 5.50 14.26 -17.37
C GLU A 28 4.74 14.10 -16.05
N GLU A 29 5.39 14.32 -14.91
CA GLU A 29 4.81 14.20 -13.57
C GLU A 29 4.15 15.51 -13.10
N ARG A 30 4.56 16.66 -13.66
CA ARG A 30 4.11 17.99 -13.19
C ARG A 30 2.62 18.24 -13.45
N ALA A 31 2.07 17.67 -14.51
CA ALA A 31 0.65 17.83 -14.85
C ALA A 31 -0.27 17.28 -13.76
N ALA A 32 0.12 16.17 -13.09
CA ALA A 32 -0.67 15.52 -12.06
C ALA A 32 -0.85 16.35 -10.78
N ILE A 33 -0.03 17.39 -10.60
CA ILE A 33 -0.09 18.29 -9.44
C ILE A 33 -0.37 19.74 -9.83
N ALA A 34 -0.79 19.99 -11.07
CA ALA A 34 -1.21 21.31 -11.51
C ALA A 34 -2.42 21.76 -10.66
N GLY A 35 -2.29 22.90 -9.98
CA GLY A 35 -3.34 23.41 -9.09
C GLY A 35 -3.50 22.67 -7.75
N ALA A 36 -2.67 21.66 -7.47
CA ALA A 36 -2.73 20.94 -6.20
C ALA A 36 -2.25 21.82 -5.04
N VAL A 37 -2.91 21.68 -3.88
CA VAL A 37 -2.48 22.34 -2.64
C VAL A 37 -1.07 21.91 -2.25
N TYR A 38 -0.36 22.77 -1.49
CA TYR A 38 1.05 22.56 -1.13
C TYR A 38 1.33 21.16 -0.55
N ARG A 39 0.47 20.70 0.35
CA ARG A 39 0.59 19.37 0.97
C ARG A 39 0.55 18.24 -0.05
N ARG A 40 -0.39 18.28 -1.00
CA ARG A 40 -0.47 17.26 -2.06
C ARG A 40 0.75 17.28 -2.96
N ARG A 41 1.33 18.45 -3.23
CA ARG A 41 2.58 18.58 -4.00
C ARG A 41 3.75 17.94 -3.27
N LEU A 42 3.83 18.10 -1.95
CA LEU A 42 4.85 17.45 -1.11
C LEU A 42 4.71 15.93 -1.11
N GLU A 43 3.51 15.41 -0.83
CA GLU A 43 3.22 13.97 -0.81
C GLU A 43 3.56 13.33 -2.16
N PHE A 44 3.05 13.93 -3.25
CA PHE A 44 3.28 13.42 -4.60
C PHE A 44 4.76 13.40 -4.97
N SER A 45 5.46 14.51 -4.79
CA SER A 45 6.88 14.61 -5.16
C SER A 45 7.80 13.74 -4.29
N THR A 46 7.49 13.61 -3.00
CA THR A 46 8.25 12.76 -2.08
C THR A 46 8.01 11.27 -2.38
N GLY A 47 6.77 10.86 -2.64
CA GLY A 47 6.46 9.50 -3.05
C GLY A 47 7.19 9.10 -4.35
N ARG A 48 7.25 10.01 -5.33
CA ARG A 48 8.01 9.80 -6.57
C ARG A 48 9.53 9.75 -6.35
N ALA A 49 10.05 10.55 -5.43
CA ALA A 49 11.45 10.45 -5.02
C ALA A 49 11.77 9.10 -4.36
N CYS A 50 10.90 8.61 -3.47
CA CYS A 50 11.04 7.29 -2.85
C CYS A 50 11.03 6.18 -3.91
N ALA A 51 10.10 6.24 -4.87
CA ALA A 51 10.05 5.26 -5.95
C ALA A 51 11.34 5.21 -6.77
N ARG A 52 11.92 6.37 -7.11
CA ARG A 52 13.20 6.44 -7.82
C ARG A 52 14.38 5.96 -6.97
N GLN A 53 14.39 6.20 -5.67
CA GLN A 53 15.41 5.65 -4.76
C GLN A 53 15.29 4.11 -4.68
N ALA A 54 14.08 3.56 -4.66
CA ALA A 54 13.87 2.12 -4.73
C ALA A 54 14.32 1.54 -6.09
N MET A 55 14.09 2.26 -7.20
CA MET A 55 14.62 1.87 -8.52
C MET A 55 16.16 1.86 -8.54
N ASP A 56 16.79 2.90 -7.97
CA ASP A 56 18.26 2.99 -7.87
C ASP A 56 18.86 1.85 -7.04
N ALA A 57 18.19 1.43 -5.96
CA ALA A 57 18.58 0.24 -5.19
C ALA A 57 18.49 -1.07 -5.99
N LEU A 58 17.70 -1.11 -7.06
CA LEU A 58 17.67 -2.19 -8.06
C LEU A 58 18.65 -1.93 -9.22
N GLY A 59 19.52 -0.91 -9.17
CA GLY A 59 20.40 -0.56 -10.29
C GLY A 59 19.64 -0.19 -11.57
N LEU A 60 18.39 0.28 -11.45
CA LEU A 60 17.56 0.72 -12.57
C LEU A 60 17.74 2.23 -12.77
N PRO A 61 17.76 2.72 -14.02
CA PRO A 61 17.89 4.15 -14.27
C PRO A 61 16.67 4.91 -13.73
N ALA A 62 16.88 6.10 -13.18
CA ALA A 62 15.80 6.97 -12.76
C ALA A 62 14.91 7.35 -13.97
N ALA A 63 13.59 7.16 -13.82
CA ALA A 63 12.60 7.49 -14.83
C ALA A 63 11.41 8.25 -14.21
N ALA A 64 10.66 8.93 -15.07
CA ALA A 64 9.37 9.51 -14.68
C ALA A 64 8.37 8.39 -14.35
N ILE A 65 7.52 8.64 -13.36
CA ILE A 65 6.38 7.76 -13.04
C ILE A 65 5.10 8.61 -13.13
N PRO A 66 4.55 8.83 -14.34
CA PRO A 66 3.35 9.64 -14.50
C PRO A 66 2.12 9.04 -13.80
N VAL A 67 1.01 9.74 -13.90
CA VAL A 67 -0.30 9.27 -13.40
C VAL A 67 -1.16 8.93 -14.61
N SER A 68 -1.71 7.71 -14.64
CA SER A 68 -2.67 7.29 -15.66
C SER A 68 -4.06 7.89 -15.43
N ALA A 69 -4.95 7.73 -16.40
CA ALA A 69 -6.33 8.22 -16.32
C ALA A 69 -7.11 7.66 -15.11
N ASP A 70 -6.80 6.43 -14.69
CA ASP A 70 -7.37 5.78 -13.50
C ASP A 70 -6.68 6.19 -12.17
N ARG A 71 -5.79 7.19 -12.22
CA ARG A 71 -5.00 7.74 -11.11
C ARG A 71 -3.91 6.82 -10.57
N THR A 72 -3.61 5.69 -11.23
CA THR A 72 -2.49 4.82 -10.82
C THR A 72 -1.13 5.32 -11.32
N PRO A 73 -0.01 4.92 -10.68
CA PRO A 73 1.31 5.20 -11.20
C PRO A 73 1.58 4.42 -12.49
N ILE A 74 2.09 5.10 -13.53
CA ILE A 74 2.60 4.44 -14.73
C ILE A 74 4.08 4.09 -14.49
N TRP A 75 4.34 2.81 -14.23
CA TRP A 75 5.69 2.29 -14.04
C TRP A 75 6.44 2.16 -15.37
N PRO A 76 7.77 2.32 -15.40
CA PRO A 76 8.56 2.02 -16.59
C PRO A 76 8.44 0.54 -16.97
N GLU A 77 8.72 0.24 -18.24
CA GLU A 77 8.63 -1.12 -18.77
C GLU A 77 9.49 -2.11 -17.96
N GLY A 78 8.92 -3.29 -17.68
CA GLY A 78 9.61 -4.35 -16.92
C GLY A 78 9.62 -4.15 -15.40
N ILE A 79 8.95 -3.11 -14.87
CA ILE A 79 8.92 -2.77 -13.45
C ILE A 79 7.47 -2.73 -12.95
N THR A 80 7.27 -3.16 -11.70
CA THR A 80 6.03 -2.95 -10.94
C THR A 80 6.35 -2.33 -9.59
N GLY A 81 5.34 -1.73 -8.95
CA GLY A 81 5.51 -1.13 -7.64
C GLY A 81 4.25 -0.53 -7.05
N SER A 82 4.36 -0.06 -5.82
CA SER A 82 3.33 0.69 -5.11
C SER A 82 3.94 1.85 -4.35
N ILE A 83 3.17 2.93 -4.23
CA ILE A 83 3.53 4.15 -3.49
C ILE A 83 2.42 4.41 -2.49
N SER A 84 2.78 4.66 -1.23
CA SER A 84 1.85 5.11 -0.20
C SER A 84 2.40 6.31 0.57
N HIS A 85 1.51 7.06 1.21
CA HIS A 85 1.87 8.18 2.05
C HIS A 85 0.92 8.28 3.24
N SER A 86 1.45 8.72 4.36
CA SER A 86 0.69 9.13 5.54
C SER A 86 0.73 10.65 5.67
N VAL A 87 0.32 11.20 6.83
CA VAL A 87 0.47 12.63 7.12
C VAL A 87 1.95 13.03 7.19
N THR A 88 2.79 12.12 7.68
CA THR A 88 4.18 12.42 8.05
C THR A 88 5.20 11.68 7.21
N ARG A 89 4.81 10.69 6.38
CA ARG A 89 5.76 9.88 5.60
C ARG A 89 5.27 9.61 4.19
N CYS A 90 6.21 9.29 3.31
CA CYS A 90 5.95 8.63 2.04
C CYS A 90 6.83 7.39 1.92
N ALA A 91 6.34 6.40 1.19
CA ALA A 91 7.01 5.14 0.99
C ALA A 91 6.75 4.61 -0.42
N ALA A 92 7.71 3.86 -0.96
CA ALA A 92 7.56 3.13 -2.20
C ALA A 92 8.20 1.75 -2.12
N ALA A 93 7.62 0.80 -2.83
CA ALA A 93 8.16 -0.53 -3.06
C ALA A 93 8.16 -0.80 -4.57
N VAL A 94 9.27 -1.34 -5.08
CA VAL A 94 9.53 -1.53 -6.51
C VAL A 94 10.18 -2.89 -6.73
N ALA A 95 9.81 -3.58 -7.81
CA ALA A 95 10.43 -4.83 -8.25
C ALA A 95 10.50 -4.91 -9.78
N ARG A 96 11.39 -5.77 -10.28
CA ARG A 96 11.43 -6.12 -11.70
C ARG A 96 10.50 -7.29 -11.98
N HIS A 97 9.81 -7.26 -13.11
CA HIS A 97 9.06 -8.43 -13.58
C HIS A 97 9.96 -9.65 -13.81
N SER A 98 11.23 -9.44 -14.16
CA SER A 98 12.22 -10.51 -14.34
C SER A 98 12.51 -11.31 -13.07
N ASP A 99 12.21 -10.74 -11.90
CA ASP A 99 12.36 -11.42 -10.60
C ASP A 99 11.10 -12.25 -10.24
N GLY A 100 10.18 -12.40 -11.19
CA GLY A 100 8.93 -13.15 -11.04
C GLY A 100 7.96 -12.48 -10.08
N ILE A 101 7.92 -11.14 -10.06
CA ILE A 101 6.99 -10.34 -9.25
C ILE A 101 6.11 -9.54 -10.22
N THR A 102 4.80 -9.80 -10.19
CA THR A 102 3.84 -9.23 -11.15
C THR A 102 3.10 -8.02 -10.60
N ALA A 103 2.87 -7.97 -9.28
CA ALA A 103 2.24 -6.83 -8.64
C ALA A 103 2.70 -6.65 -7.19
N ILE A 104 2.69 -5.40 -6.73
CA ILE A 104 2.99 -5.02 -5.35
C ILE A 104 1.88 -4.12 -4.85
N GLY A 105 1.43 -4.36 -3.63
CA GLY A 105 0.63 -3.45 -2.84
C GLY A 105 1.41 -3.00 -1.61
N LEU A 106 1.39 -1.69 -1.36
CA LEU A 106 1.99 -1.09 -0.19
C LEU A 106 1.02 -0.06 0.36
N ASP A 107 0.79 -0.14 1.67
CA ASP A 107 0.13 0.91 2.40
C ASP A 107 0.84 1.24 3.71
N ILE A 108 0.76 2.50 4.11
CA ILE A 108 1.32 3.00 5.37
C ILE A 108 0.31 3.91 6.05
N GLU A 109 0.17 3.78 7.36
CA GLU A 109 -0.79 4.52 8.18
C GLU A 109 -0.16 4.92 9.51
N GLU A 110 -0.56 6.03 10.11
CA GLU A 110 -0.23 6.29 11.52
C GLU A 110 -0.94 5.29 12.45
N THR A 111 -0.33 5.01 13.61
CA THR A 111 -0.92 4.15 14.66
C THR A 111 -2.05 4.83 15.44
N SER A 112 -2.51 6.02 15.02
CA SER A 112 -3.67 6.65 15.62
C SER A 112 -4.91 5.76 15.40
N PRO A 113 -5.62 5.36 16.48
CA PRO A 113 -6.78 4.50 16.36
C PRO A 113 -7.88 5.12 15.49
N LEU A 114 -8.55 4.29 14.70
CA LEU A 114 -9.80 4.69 14.06
C LEU A 114 -10.94 4.65 15.08
N GLU A 115 -11.92 5.53 14.89
CA GLU A 115 -13.18 5.47 15.63
C GLU A 115 -13.95 4.19 15.23
N GLU A 116 -14.54 3.49 16.21
CA GLU A 116 -15.22 2.21 15.98
C GLU A 116 -16.42 2.34 15.00
N VAL A 117 -16.96 3.55 14.81
CA VAL A 117 -18.02 3.82 13.81
C VAL A 117 -17.60 3.48 12.38
N PHE A 118 -16.29 3.57 12.06
CA PHE A 118 -15.79 3.21 10.73
C PHE A 118 -15.71 1.69 10.50
N ALA A 119 -15.92 0.87 11.53
CA ALA A 119 -15.91 -0.58 11.38
C ALA A 119 -17.01 -1.07 10.43
N GLU A 120 -18.15 -0.37 10.34
CA GLU A 120 -19.23 -0.76 9.43
C GLU A 120 -18.89 -0.57 7.95
N GLU A 121 -18.08 0.44 7.64
CA GLU A 121 -17.64 0.74 6.27
C GLU A 121 -16.43 -0.12 5.86
N ILE A 122 -15.47 -0.31 6.77
CA ILE A 122 -14.19 -0.95 6.45
C ILE A 122 -14.26 -2.47 6.57
N CYS A 123 -15.02 -2.99 7.55
CA CYS A 123 -14.98 -4.40 7.90
C CYS A 123 -16.17 -5.18 7.35
N THR A 124 -15.88 -6.37 6.83
CA THR A 124 -16.85 -7.44 6.63
C THR A 124 -17.51 -7.83 7.96
N ILE A 125 -18.65 -8.53 7.90
CA ILE A 125 -19.33 -9.04 9.09
C ILE A 125 -18.38 -9.87 9.97
N ARG A 126 -17.58 -10.76 9.36
CA ARG A 126 -16.63 -11.61 10.10
C ARG A 126 -15.51 -10.82 10.79
N GLU A 127 -15.02 -9.77 10.15
CA GLU A 127 -14.00 -8.88 10.75
C GLU A 127 -14.59 -8.08 11.92
N ARG A 128 -15.83 -7.60 11.81
CA ARG A 128 -16.54 -6.92 12.92
C ARG A 128 -16.77 -7.85 14.10
N GLU A 129 -17.20 -9.09 13.83
CA GLU A 129 -17.33 -10.12 14.86
C GLU A 129 -15.98 -10.40 15.52
N TRP A 130 -14.91 -10.55 14.74
CA TRP A 130 -13.57 -10.74 15.27
C TRP A 130 -13.10 -9.55 16.14
N LEU A 131 -13.37 -8.31 15.73
CA LEU A 131 -13.08 -7.09 16.50
C LEU A 131 -13.88 -7.03 17.81
N ALA A 132 -15.15 -7.44 17.80
CA ALA A 132 -16.01 -7.42 18.99
C ALA A 132 -15.47 -8.29 20.13
N HIS A 133 -14.73 -9.35 19.79
CA HIS A 133 -14.06 -10.23 20.76
C HIS A 133 -12.69 -9.68 21.26
N ARG A 134 -12.26 -8.50 20.80
CA ARG A 134 -11.04 -7.83 21.26
C ARG A 134 -11.32 -6.83 22.39
N PRO A 135 -10.34 -6.57 23.27
CA PRO A 135 -10.44 -5.52 24.27
C PRO A 135 -10.81 -4.18 23.62
N ALA A 136 -11.77 -3.45 24.20
CA ALA A 136 -12.28 -2.20 23.62
C ALA A 136 -11.15 -1.19 23.30
N GLY A 137 -10.15 -1.08 24.18
CA GLY A 137 -9.00 -0.19 23.97
C GLY A 137 -8.09 -0.54 22.80
N GLU A 138 -8.19 -1.75 22.24
CA GLU A 138 -7.37 -2.21 21.11
C GLU A 138 -8.12 -2.13 19.77
N ARG A 139 -9.45 -2.08 19.78
CA ARG A 139 -10.29 -2.23 18.57
C ARG A 139 -9.99 -1.17 17.51
N GLY A 140 -9.85 0.10 17.90
CA GLY A 140 -9.58 1.17 16.95
C GLY A 140 -8.22 1.03 16.25
N LEU A 141 -7.20 0.53 16.95
CA LEU A 141 -5.90 0.23 16.34
C LEU A 141 -5.98 -1.00 15.43
N LEU A 142 -6.66 -2.06 15.87
CA LEU A 142 -6.85 -3.26 15.05
C LEU A 142 -7.68 -2.97 13.78
N LEU A 143 -8.69 -2.12 13.88
CA LEU A 143 -9.44 -1.60 12.74
C LEU A 143 -8.52 -0.85 11.77
N LYS A 144 -7.60 -0.03 12.27
CA LYS A 144 -6.59 0.65 11.44
C LYS A 144 -5.64 -0.35 10.75
N VAL A 145 -5.27 -1.44 11.43
CA VAL A 145 -4.44 -2.51 10.85
C VAL A 145 -5.19 -3.24 9.73
N ILE A 146 -6.48 -3.55 9.91
CA ILE A 146 -7.33 -4.14 8.87
C ILE A 146 -7.42 -3.19 7.67
N PHE A 147 -7.69 -1.91 7.90
CA PHE A 147 -7.74 -0.88 6.85
C PHE A 147 -6.45 -0.85 6.02
N CYS A 148 -5.29 -0.75 6.69
CA CYS A 148 -3.98 -0.72 6.02
C CYS A 148 -3.73 -2.00 5.20
N ALA A 149 -4.10 -3.17 5.73
CA ALA A 149 -4.00 -4.44 5.02
C ALA A 149 -4.92 -4.51 3.78
N LYS A 150 -6.15 -4.00 3.86
CA LYS A 150 -7.08 -3.91 2.72
C LYS A 150 -6.57 -2.98 1.64
N GLU A 151 -6.09 -1.79 1.99
CA GLU A 151 -5.50 -0.84 1.04
C GLU A 151 -4.29 -1.44 0.33
N SER A 152 -3.44 -2.16 1.07
CA SER A 152 -2.31 -2.88 0.49
C SER A 152 -2.76 -3.98 -0.47
N ALA A 153 -3.69 -4.85 -0.08
CA ALA A 153 -4.23 -5.89 -0.95
C ALA A 153 -4.93 -5.31 -2.20
N TYR A 154 -5.69 -4.22 -2.05
CA TYR A 154 -6.32 -3.50 -3.14
C TYR A 154 -5.30 -2.95 -4.15
N LYS A 155 -4.23 -2.31 -3.67
CA LYS A 155 -3.14 -1.82 -4.52
C LYS A 155 -2.40 -2.96 -5.23
N CYS A 156 -2.30 -4.14 -4.60
CA CYS A 156 -1.68 -5.33 -5.20
C CYS A 156 -2.54 -5.94 -6.31
N GLN A 157 -3.86 -6.03 -6.13
CA GLN A 157 -4.76 -6.64 -7.12
C GLN A 157 -5.05 -5.73 -8.31
N TYR A 158 -5.13 -4.41 -8.10
CA TYR A 158 -5.62 -3.47 -9.11
C TYR A 158 -4.84 -3.50 -10.43
N PRO A 159 -3.50 -3.60 -10.47
CA PRO A 159 -2.75 -3.75 -11.71
C PRO A 159 -3.19 -4.94 -12.57
N ILE A 160 -3.72 -6.00 -11.95
CA ILE A 160 -4.14 -7.24 -12.61
C ILE A 160 -5.59 -7.14 -13.10
N THR A 161 -6.51 -6.72 -12.24
CA THR A 161 -7.96 -6.79 -12.51
C THR A 161 -8.52 -5.52 -13.14
N LYS A 162 -7.84 -4.38 -12.91
CA LYS A 162 -8.35 -3.02 -13.18
C LYS A 162 -9.74 -2.74 -12.58
N SER A 163 -10.11 -3.48 -11.54
CA SER A 163 -11.42 -3.43 -10.91
C SER A 163 -11.36 -2.62 -9.61
N ILE A 164 -12.29 -1.68 -9.50
CA ILE A 164 -12.55 -0.89 -8.28
C ILE A 164 -13.71 -1.57 -7.55
N PHE A 165 -13.57 -1.78 -6.24
CA PHE A 165 -14.58 -2.39 -5.40
C PHE A 165 -14.47 -1.86 -3.97
N ASP A 166 -15.54 -2.06 -3.19
CA ASP A 166 -15.63 -1.62 -1.79
C ASP A 166 -14.90 -2.59 -0.84
N PHE A 167 -14.68 -2.16 0.40
CA PHE A 167 -13.87 -2.91 1.37
C PHE A 167 -14.41 -4.31 1.70
N ASP A 168 -15.71 -4.56 1.54
CA ASP A 168 -16.35 -5.83 1.86
C ASP A 168 -15.99 -6.97 0.88
N VAL A 169 -15.45 -6.64 -0.30
CA VAL A 169 -14.95 -7.62 -1.27
C VAL A 169 -13.66 -8.30 -0.81
N LEU A 170 -12.93 -7.71 0.14
CA LEU A 170 -11.75 -8.32 0.75
C LEU A 170 -11.97 -8.55 2.24
N ARG A 171 -11.81 -9.78 2.72
CA ARG A 171 -11.76 -10.09 4.15
C ARG A 171 -10.33 -10.34 4.61
N ILE A 172 -9.91 -9.67 5.68
CA ILE A 172 -8.59 -9.82 6.29
C ILE A 172 -8.66 -10.79 7.47
N GLU A 173 -7.75 -11.76 7.47
CA GLU A 173 -7.37 -12.52 8.66
C GLU A 173 -5.98 -12.06 9.12
N LEU A 174 -5.87 -11.68 10.39
CA LEU A 174 -4.63 -11.18 10.99
C LEU A 174 -3.94 -12.27 11.82
N ASP A 175 -2.64 -12.46 11.58
CA ASP A 175 -1.72 -13.20 12.43
C ASP A 175 -0.74 -12.20 13.05
N LEU A 176 -1.16 -11.56 14.15
CA LEU A 176 -0.41 -10.50 14.81
C LEU A 176 0.95 -10.96 15.39
N PRO A 177 1.07 -12.13 16.06
CA PRO A 177 2.36 -12.61 16.55
C PRO A 177 3.40 -12.73 15.43
N GLU A 178 2.97 -13.23 14.27
CA GLU A 178 3.84 -13.45 13.12
C GLU A 178 3.89 -12.25 12.16
N LYS A 179 3.09 -11.22 12.45
CA LYS A 179 2.97 -9.98 11.68
C LYS A 179 2.64 -10.25 10.21
N ARG A 180 1.65 -11.10 9.99
CA ARG A 180 1.13 -11.46 8.67
C ARG A 180 -0.35 -11.17 8.57
N PHE A 181 -0.82 -11.05 7.34
CA PHE A 181 -2.24 -11.08 7.04
C PHE A 181 -2.51 -11.91 5.80
N SER A 182 -3.74 -12.37 5.70
CA SER A 182 -4.29 -12.96 4.49
C SER A 182 -5.56 -12.21 4.09
N ALA A 183 -5.61 -11.71 2.86
CA ALA A 183 -6.78 -11.08 2.27
C ALA A 183 -7.50 -12.08 1.36
N TYR A 184 -8.74 -12.44 1.70
CA TYR A 184 -9.58 -13.34 0.93
C TYR A 184 -10.56 -12.54 0.09
N PHE A 185 -10.73 -12.92 -1.18
CA PHE A 185 -11.77 -12.37 -2.03
C PHE A 185 -13.13 -12.97 -1.65
N GLU A 186 -14.09 -12.13 -1.25
CA GLU A 186 -15.45 -12.53 -0.90
C GLU A 186 -16.40 -12.48 -2.11
N ALA A 187 -15.90 -12.05 -3.27
CA ALA A 187 -16.59 -12.07 -4.56
C ALA A 187 -15.59 -12.31 -5.70
N ASP A 188 -16.10 -12.71 -6.87
CA ASP A 188 -15.28 -12.85 -8.06
C ASP A 188 -14.79 -11.47 -8.56
N VAL A 189 -13.46 -11.31 -8.61
CA VAL A 189 -12.77 -10.16 -9.20
C VAL A 189 -11.69 -10.71 -10.12
N LEU A 190 -12.10 -11.09 -11.34
CA LEU A 190 -11.26 -11.89 -12.24
C LEU A 190 -9.87 -11.25 -12.45
N PRO A 191 -8.79 -12.05 -12.40
CA PRO A 191 -8.79 -13.52 -12.37
C PRO A 191 -9.01 -14.12 -10.97
N PHE A 192 -9.07 -13.32 -9.91
CA PHE A 192 -9.34 -13.81 -8.56
C PHE A 192 -10.80 -14.23 -8.44
N ARG A 193 -11.02 -15.42 -7.92
CA ARG A 193 -12.35 -15.97 -7.63
C ARG A 193 -12.64 -15.82 -6.14
N HIS A 194 -13.92 -15.91 -5.78
CA HIS A 194 -14.32 -16.04 -4.38
C HIS A 194 -13.50 -17.15 -3.70
N GLY A 195 -12.89 -16.81 -2.56
CA GLY A 195 -12.06 -17.71 -1.76
C GLY A 195 -10.57 -17.67 -2.12
N ASP A 196 -10.17 -17.09 -3.26
CA ASP A 196 -8.77 -16.82 -3.55
C ASP A 196 -8.19 -15.85 -2.52
N ARG A 197 -6.86 -15.90 -2.36
CA ARG A 197 -6.19 -15.23 -1.25
C ARG A 197 -4.91 -14.53 -1.69
N LEU A 198 -4.68 -13.35 -1.12
CA LEU A 198 -3.41 -12.62 -1.17
C LEU A 198 -2.78 -12.61 0.22
N ASP A 199 -1.58 -13.16 0.34
CA ASP A 199 -0.82 -13.13 1.58
C ASP A 199 0.08 -11.90 1.64
N GLY A 200 0.19 -11.32 2.83
CA GLY A 200 0.99 -10.14 3.07
C GLY A 200 1.61 -10.10 4.45
N ARG A 201 2.47 -9.10 4.66
CA ARG A 201 3.14 -8.84 5.93
C ARG A 201 2.71 -7.49 6.49
N ILE A 202 2.76 -7.37 7.80
CA ILE A 202 2.49 -6.14 8.55
C ILE A 202 3.76 -5.76 9.28
N ARG A 203 3.96 -4.47 9.46
CA ARG A 203 5.04 -3.95 10.30
C ARG A 203 4.55 -2.78 11.11
N PHE A 204 4.83 -2.83 12.40
CA PHE A 204 4.73 -1.68 13.29
C PHE A 204 6.14 -1.14 13.51
N PHE A 205 6.32 0.15 13.31
CA PHE A 205 7.57 0.83 13.57
C PHE A 205 7.29 2.26 14.00
N GLU A 206 7.73 2.61 15.21
CA GLU A 206 7.42 3.90 15.84
C GLU A 206 5.89 4.12 15.88
N ASP A 207 5.43 5.21 15.29
CA ASP A 207 4.04 5.65 15.20
C ASP A 207 3.37 5.24 13.88
N HIS A 208 3.91 4.25 13.17
CA HIS A 208 3.40 3.82 11.87
C HIS A 208 3.13 2.31 11.77
N ILE A 209 2.12 1.99 10.98
CA ILE A 209 1.78 0.67 10.45
C ILE A 209 2.18 0.68 8.97
N ALA A 210 2.76 -0.41 8.49
CA ALA A 210 2.91 -0.68 7.07
C ALA A 210 2.37 -2.07 6.75
N ALA A 211 1.65 -2.19 5.65
CA ALA A 211 1.17 -3.46 5.11
C ALA A 211 1.68 -3.64 3.68
N GLY A 212 2.24 -4.81 3.39
CA GLY A 212 2.75 -5.16 2.07
C GLY A 212 2.17 -6.47 1.58
N ALA A 213 1.64 -6.47 0.35
CA ALA A 213 1.23 -7.66 -0.39
C ALA A 213 1.98 -7.71 -1.73
N MET A 214 2.24 -8.91 -2.24
CA MET A 214 2.86 -9.07 -3.55
C MET A 214 2.37 -10.34 -4.25
N LEU A 215 2.38 -10.31 -5.58
CA LEU A 215 2.07 -11.43 -6.44
C LEU A 215 3.28 -11.83 -7.26
N ARG A 216 3.40 -13.13 -7.50
CA ARG A 216 4.41 -13.75 -8.35
C ARG A 216 3.78 -14.30 -9.62
#